data_AF-A0A2H9RN39-F1
#
_entry.id   AF-A0A2H9RN39-F1
#
_cell.length_a   1.000
_cell.length_b   1.000
_cell.length_c   1.000
_cell.angle_alpha   90.00
_cell.angle_beta   90.00
_cell.angle_gamma   90.00
#
_symmetry.space_group_name_H-M   'P 1'
#
loop_
_entity.id
_entity.type
_entity.pdbx_description
1 polymer ?
#
loop_
_entity_poly.entity_id
_entity_poly.type
_entity_poly.pdbx_seq_one_letter_code
_entity_poly.pdbx_strand_id
1 'polypeptide(L)' 'MNFRRAEEFDAEEIVILRKNTFEKINGKNLAQEVLDVLNKKNGVLTILDKMKKREMFCFVDNEKIIGTGVGQN' A
#
# COMPACT_ATOMS: atom_id res chain seq x y z
N MET A 1 3.89 -17.58 5.93
CA MET A 1 3.55 -16.22 6.41
C MET A 1 4.62 -15.64 7.34
N ASN A 2 5.18 -14.49 6.99
CA ASN A 2 6.18 -13.73 7.73
C ASN A 2 5.70 -12.28 7.94
N PHE A 3 6.10 -11.65 9.05
CA PHE A 3 5.82 -10.25 9.34
C PHE A 3 7.14 -9.50 9.48
N ARG A 4 7.38 -8.49 8.65
CA ARG A 4 8.62 -7.71 8.67
C ARG A 4 8.37 -6.23 8.41
N ARG A 5 9.34 -5.39 8.75
CA ARG A 5 9.34 -3.99 8.32
C ARG A 5 9.36 -3.92 6.79
N ALA A 6 8.62 -2.96 6.23
CA ALA A 6 8.64 -2.68 4.81
C ALA A 6 9.99 -2.03 4.43
N GLU A 7 10.52 -2.44 3.29
CA GLU A 7 11.75 -1.91 2.71
C GLU A 7 11.44 -1.12 1.44
N GLU A 8 12.38 -0.31 0.96
CA GLU A 8 12.12 0.58 -0.19
C GLU A 8 11.73 -0.20 -1.46
N PHE A 9 12.27 -1.41 -1.65
CA PHE A 9 11.91 -2.26 -2.79
C PHE A 9 10.48 -2.82 -2.73
N ASP A 10 9.83 -2.81 -1.56
CA ASP A 10 8.43 -3.26 -1.42
C ASP A 10 7.43 -2.23 -1.95
N ALA A 11 7.86 -0.98 -2.16
CA ALA A 11 6.96 0.14 -2.37
C ALA A 11 6.02 -0.09 -3.55
N GLU A 12 6.52 -0.65 -4.67
CA GLU A 12 5.70 -0.94 -5.84
C GLU A 12 4.63 -2.00 -5.56
N GLU A 13 5.00 -3.09 -4.89
CA GLU A 13 4.07 -4.16 -4.56
C GLU A 13 2.98 -3.69 -3.58
N ILE A 14 3.34 -2.84 -2.63
CA ILE A 14 2.39 -2.20 -1.70
C ILE A 14 1.40 -1.31 -2.45
N VAL A 15 1.85 -0.56 -3.45
CA VAL A 15 0.96 0.26 -4.29
C VAL A 15 -0.05 -0.62 -5.01
N ILE A 16 0.43 -1.70 -5.64
CA ILE A 16 -0.43 -2.65 -6.37
C ILE A 16 -1.45 -3.28 -5.41
N LEU A 17 -0.99 -3.76 -4.25
CA LEU A 17 -1.85 -4.37 -3.24
C LEU A 17 -2.97 -3.41 -2.80
N ARG A 18 -2.64 -2.14 -2.51
CA ARG A 18 -3.61 -1.14 -2.07
C ARG A 18 -4.61 -0.77 -3.14
N LYS A 19 -4.17 -0.62 -4.41
CA LYS A 19 -5.06 -0.37 -5.55
C LYS A 19 -6.05 -1.52 -5.72
N ASN A 20 -5.56 -2.75 -5.77
CA ASN A 20 -6.38 -3.94 -5.90
C ASN A 20 -7.36 -4.10 -4.72
N THR A 21 -6.90 -3.81 -3.51
CA THR A 21 -7.75 -3.85 -2.30
C THR A 21 -8.86 -2.80 -2.38
N PHE A 22 -8.53 -1.59 -2.82
CA PHE A 22 -9.52 -0.52 -2.95
C PHE A 22 -10.57 -0.83 -4.01
N GLU A 23 -10.16 -1.30 -5.19
CA GLU A 23 -11.05 -1.72 -6.27
C GLU A 23 -11.94 -2.89 -5.84
N LYS A 24 -11.40 -3.84 -5.08
CA LYS A 24 -12.18 -4.98 -4.56
C LYS A 24 -13.24 -4.54 -3.56
N ILE A 25 -12.92 -3.60 -2.67
CA ILE A 25 -13.84 -3.13 -1.61
C ILE A 25 -14.93 -2.22 -2.18
N ASN A 26 -14.59 -1.31 -3.09
CA ASN A 26 -15.50 -0.26 -3.56
C ASN A 26 -16.10 -0.52 -4.96
N GLY A 27 -15.68 -1.60 -5.63
CA GLY A 27 -16.05 -1.87 -7.02
C GLY A 27 -15.32 -0.97 -8.03
N LYS A 28 -15.62 -1.15 -9.32
CA LYS A 28 -14.95 -0.46 -10.44
C LYS A 28 -15.55 0.91 -10.80
N ASN A 29 -16.69 1.28 -10.24
CA ASN A 29 -17.45 2.49 -10.62
C ASN A 29 -17.22 3.64 -9.63
N LEU A 30 -15.94 3.99 -9.45
CA LEU A 30 -15.56 5.12 -8.61
C LEU A 30 -15.55 6.40 -9.43
N ALA A 31 -15.98 7.50 -8.80
CA ALA A 31 -15.81 8.83 -9.40
C ALA A 31 -14.33 9.11 -9.66
N GLN A 32 -14.02 9.78 -10.78
CA GLN A 32 -12.64 10.08 -11.17
C GLN A 32 -11.87 10.83 -10.08
N GLU A 33 -12.52 11.77 -9.38
CA GLU A 33 -11.91 12.53 -8.28
C GLU A 33 -11.41 11.62 -7.14
N VAL A 34 -12.12 10.53 -6.85
CA VAL A 34 -11.72 9.54 -5.83
C VAL A 34 -10.49 8.77 -6.31
N LEU A 35 -10.48 8.36 -7.58
CA LEU A 35 -9.33 7.69 -8.19
C LEU A 35 -8.09 8.57 -8.18
N ASP A 36 -8.22 9.86 -8.46
CA ASP A 36 -7.11 10.81 -8.47
C ASP A 36 -6.51 10.99 -7.07
N VAL A 37 -7.37 11.11 -6.04
CA VAL A 37 -6.93 11.18 -4.64
C VAL A 37 -6.21 9.89 -4.22
N LEU A 38 -6.72 8.73 -4.64
CA LEU A 38 -6.10 7.43 -4.33
C LEU A 38 -4.75 7.26 -5.01
N ASN A 39 -4.66 7.59 -6.30
CA ASN A 39 -3.41 7.54 -7.06
C ASN A 39 -2.37 8.49 -6.45
N LYS A 40 -2.78 9.68 -6.00
CA LYS A 40 -1.90 10.62 -5.31
C LYS A 40 -1.45 10.09 -3.94
N LYS A 41 -2.35 9.49 -3.14
CA LYS A 41 -2.04 9.01 -1.78
C LYS A 41 -1.30 7.67 -1.75
N ASN A 42 -1.43 6.87 -2.80
CA ASN A 42 -0.83 5.54 -2.95
C ASN A 42 0.12 5.49 -4.15
N GLY A 43 0.74 6.62 -4.53
CA GLY A 43 1.85 6.60 -5.47
C GLY A 43 3.13 6.09 -4.81
N VAL A 44 4.04 5.51 -5.59
CA VAL A 44 5.31 4.92 -5.09
C VAL A 44 6.10 5.93 -4.23
N LEU A 45 6.28 7.16 -4.72
CA LEU A 45 6.95 8.23 -3.98
C LEU A 45 6.28 8.55 -2.64
N THR A 46 4.96 8.50 -2.58
CA THR A 46 4.20 8.73 -1.34
C THR A 46 4.29 7.56 -0.38
N ILE A 47 4.37 6.34 -0.88
CA ILE A 47 4.62 5.15 -0.04
C ILE A 47 6.04 5.23 0.55
N LEU A 48 7.05 5.53 -0.26
CA LEU A 48 8.43 5.72 0.21
C LEU A 48 8.52 6.83 1.27
N ASP A 49 7.85 7.97 1.05
CA ASP A 49 7.78 9.04 2.04
C ASP A 49 7.11 8.58 3.36
N LYS A 50 6.04 7.77 3.27
CA LYS A 50 5.38 7.19 4.45
C LYS A 50 6.27 6.21 5.20
N MET A 51 7.04 5.36 4.49
CA MET A 51 7.99 4.44 5.10
C MET A 51 9.10 5.16 5.87
N LYS A 52 9.53 6.35 5.39
CA LYS A 52 10.52 7.18 6.08
C LYS A 52 9.94 7.86 7.32
N LYS A 53 8.67 8.29 7.26
CA LYS A 53 8.02 9.05 8.33
C LYS A 53 7.35 8.19 9.39
N ARG A 54 7.01 6.95 9.08
CA ARG A 54 6.23 6.06 9.95
C ARG A 54 6.73 4.63 9.81
N GLU A 55 6.64 3.86 10.88
CA GLU A 55 6.87 2.43 10.78
C GLU A 55 5.78 1.78 9.92
N MET A 56 6.21 1.15 8.83
CA MET A 56 5.34 0.37 7.96
C MET A 56 5.80 -1.09 7.98
N PHE A 57 4.84 -2.00 8.02
CA PHE A 57 5.08 -3.43 8.09
C PHE A 57 4.35 -4.16 6.97
N CYS A 58 4.94 -5.24 6.49
CA CYS A 58 4.42 -6.13 5.46
C CYS A 58 4.10 -7.50 6.06
N PHE A 59 2.94 -8.03 5.69
CA PHE A 59 2.61 -9.45 5.85
C PHE A 59 2.95 -10.15 4.53
N VAL A 60 3.88 -11.09 4.58
CA VAL A 60 4.43 -11.77 3.40
C VAL A 60 4.07 -13.25 3.43
N ASP A 61 3.55 -13.78 2.33
CA ASP A 61 3.29 -15.21 2.18
C ASP A 61 3.77 -15.68 0.80
N ASN A 62 4.59 -16.74 0.77
CA ASN A 62 5.27 -17.23 -0.45
C ASN A 62 5.94 -16.10 -1.24
N GLU A 63 6.78 -15.31 -0.58
CA GLU A 63 7.51 -14.16 -1.15
C GLU A 63 6.65 -12.98 -1.62
N LYS A 64 5.32 -13.07 -1.49
CA LYS A 64 4.38 -12.04 -1.91
C LYS A 64 3.82 -11.26 -0.71
N ILE A 65 3.71 -9.94 -0.85
CA ILE A 65 3.06 -9.09 0.15
C ILE A 65 1.54 -9.24 0.02
N ILE A 66 0.92 -9.75 1.08
CA ILE A 66 -0.53 -9.98 1.18
C ILE A 66 -1.24 -8.95 2.06
N GLY A 67 -0.49 -8.13 2.79
CA GLY A 67 -1.04 -7.12 3.69
C GLY A 67 0.00 -6.08 4.10
N THR A 68 -0.47 -4.89 4.49
CA THR A 68 0.39 -3.86 5.10
C THR A 68 -0.24 -3.30 6.37
N GLY A 69 0.58 -3.02 7.38
CA GLY A 69 0.22 -2.24 8.57
C GLY A 69 1.06 -0.97 8.66
N VAL A 70 0.52 0.09 9.27
CA VAL A 70 1.25 1.32 9.56
C VAL A 70 1.10 1.60 11.05
N GLY A 71 2.22 1.79 11.75
CA GLY A 71 2.22 2.18 13.15
C GLY A 71 1.52 3.53 13.35
N GLN A 72 0.71 3.62 14.41
CA GLN A 72 0.17 4.89 14.87
C GLN A 72 1.06 5.38 16.02
N ASN A 73 1.66 6.56 15.83
CA ASN A 73 2.25 7.35 16.91
C ASN A 73 1.14 8.14 17.60
#